data_AF-A0A924N5F2-F1
#
_entry.id   AF-A0A924N5F2-F1
#
_cell.length_a   1.000
_cell.length_b   1.000
_cell.length_c   1.000
_cell.angle_alpha   90.00
_cell.angle_beta   90.00
_cell.angle_gamma   90.00
#
_symmetry.space_group_name_H-M   'P 1'
#
loop_
_entity.id
_entity.type
_entity.pdbx_description
1 polymer ?
#
loop_
_entity_poly.entity_id
_entity_poly.type
_entity_poly.pdbx_seq_one_letter_code
_entity_poly.pdbx_strand_id
1 'polypeptide(L)'
;MTIDSLENGEPKASEIRATGPAGEALATAPPMRGPLDLAVAHWPLLALAACAFMLGVAHAFETFGKLAPCLMCLKQREVYWLTGTVAAVAVVLSRTAWADKVRRPLILLLGVGFLYGAGLAAYHAGAEWKWWPGPAACAAGGAASTDDLIAMLKGAKVAAPSCEKAVWVFLGLSMAGWNALISLGLAVASVFAALRKPKAV
;
A
#
# COMPACT_ATOMS: atom_id res chain seq x y z
N MET A 1 -40.82 86.43 14.14
CA MET A 1 -42.19 85.91 13.96
C MET A 1 -42.11 84.92 12.81
N THR A 2 -42.31 83.62 12.97
CA THR A 2 -43.02 82.88 14.01
C THR A 2 -42.41 81.47 14.11
N ILE A 3 -42.34 81.00 15.33
CA ILE A 3 -41.88 79.68 15.77
C ILE A 3 -43.15 78.84 15.83
N ASP A 4 -43.22 77.67 15.19
CA ASP A 4 -44.07 76.57 15.66
C ASP A 4 -43.84 75.27 14.88
N SER A 5 -43.99 74.16 15.61
CA SER A 5 -44.05 72.76 15.17
C SER A 5 -42.71 72.01 15.05
N LEU A 6 -42.05 71.83 16.20
CA LEU A 6 -41.42 70.56 16.53
C LEU A 6 -42.51 69.60 17.01
N GLU A 7 -42.89 68.61 16.20
CA GLU A 7 -43.49 67.38 16.74
C GLU A 7 -43.49 66.24 15.70
N ASN A 8 -42.98 65.09 16.16
CA ASN A 8 -43.41 63.74 15.81
C ASN A 8 -43.03 63.18 14.43
N GLY A 9 -41.90 62.49 14.41
CA GLY A 9 -41.51 61.59 13.32
C GLY A 9 -40.52 60.53 13.81
N GLU A 10 -40.92 59.71 14.79
CA GLU A 10 -40.20 58.48 15.10
C GLU A 10 -40.05 57.64 13.82
N PRO A 11 -38.83 57.22 13.43
CA PRO A 11 -38.67 56.34 12.29
C PRO A 11 -39.32 54.99 12.61
N LYS A 12 -40.38 54.65 11.86
CA LYS A 12 -41.06 53.36 11.94
C LYS A 12 -40.03 52.23 11.92
N ALA A 13 -40.01 51.42 12.97
CA ALA A 13 -39.21 50.21 13.13
C ALA A 13 -39.52 49.09 12.10
N SER A 14 -40.19 49.39 10.98
CA SER A 14 -40.64 48.45 9.96
C SER A 14 -39.81 48.46 8.67
N GLU A 15 -38.71 49.20 8.60
CA GLU A 15 -37.81 49.23 7.44
C GLU A 15 -36.35 48.81 7.75
N ILE A 16 -36.14 47.96 8.76
CA ILE A 16 -34.90 47.16 8.80
C ILE A 16 -35.15 45.89 7.98
N ARG A 17 -35.28 46.09 6.66
CA ARG A 17 -35.19 45.01 5.69
C ARG A 17 -33.76 44.49 5.77
N ALA A 18 -33.58 43.33 6.40
CA ALA A 18 -32.34 42.57 6.40
C ALA A 18 -31.92 42.24 4.96
N THR A 19 -31.18 43.14 4.32
CA THR A 19 -30.43 42.87 3.10
C THR A 19 -29.11 42.26 3.51
N GLY A 20 -29.13 40.96 3.74
CA GLY A 20 -27.92 40.16 3.86
C GLY A 20 -28.30 38.71 4.11
N PRO A 21 -28.09 37.78 3.16
CA PRO A 21 -28.13 36.38 3.50
C PRO A 21 -26.83 36.06 4.26
N ALA A 22 -26.80 36.41 5.54
CA ALA A 22 -26.01 35.72 6.55
C ALA A 22 -26.57 34.29 6.81
N GLY A 23 -27.12 33.64 5.77
CA GLY A 23 -27.84 32.38 5.82
C GLY A 23 -27.33 31.30 4.85
N GLU A 24 -26.41 31.64 3.92
CA GLU A 24 -25.76 30.65 3.04
C GLU A 24 -24.42 30.13 3.57
N ALA A 25 -23.91 30.69 4.66
CA ALA A 25 -22.71 30.21 5.35
C ALA A 25 -23.05 29.22 6.47
N LEU A 26 -24.16 28.48 6.38
CA LEU A 26 -24.36 27.29 7.19
C LEU A 26 -23.39 26.24 6.64
N ALA A 27 -22.19 26.23 7.22
CA ALA A 27 -21.16 25.25 7.04
C ALA A 27 -21.77 23.87 6.85
N THR A 28 -21.84 23.41 5.59
CA THR A 28 -21.94 22.00 5.30
C THR A 28 -20.66 21.40 5.84
N ALA A 29 -20.73 20.88 7.07
CA ALA A 29 -19.64 20.08 7.62
C ALA A 29 -19.23 19.09 6.52
N PRO A 30 -17.94 19.02 6.16
CA PRO A 30 -17.50 18.14 5.08
C PRO A 30 -18.05 16.75 5.39
N PRO A 31 -18.63 16.05 4.39
CA PRO A 31 -19.24 14.76 4.63
C PRO A 31 -18.25 13.87 5.35
N MET A 32 -18.62 13.35 6.53
CA MET A 32 -17.76 12.45 7.29
C MET A 32 -17.36 11.30 6.37
N ARG A 33 -16.07 11.26 6.01
CA ARG A 33 -15.55 10.22 5.11
C ARG A 33 -15.63 8.89 5.85
N GLY A 34 -16.28 7.91 5.25
CA GLY A 34 -16.24 6.55 5.77
C GLY A 34 -14.79 6.03 5.78
N PRO A 35 -14.48 5.04 6.63
CA PRO A 35 -13.12 4.46 6.71
C PRO A 35 -12.64 3.91 5.36
N LEU A 36 -13.57 3.37 4.56
CA LEU A 36 -13.27 2.87 3.21
C LEU A 36 -12.89 4.00 2.23
N ASP A 37 -13.53 5.17 2.35
CA ASP A 37 -13.23 6.31 1.49
C ASP A 37 -11.86 6.90 1.83
N LEU A 38 -11.50 6.93 3.12
CA LEU A 38 -10.16 7.30 3.58
C LEU A 38 -9.11 6.31 3.07
N ALA A 39 -9.38 5.00 3.17
CA ALA A 39 -8.45 3.97 2.69
C ALA A 39 -8.21 4.07 1.17
N VAL A 40 -9.26 4.30 0.39
CA VAL A 40 -9.15 4.49 -1.06
C VAL A 40 -8.42 5.79 -1.40
N ALA A 41 -8.71 6.88 -0.69
CA ALA A 41 -8.05 8.18 -0.88
C ALA A 41 -6.53 8.06 -0.65
N HIS A 42 -6.13 7.37 0.42
CA HIS A 42 -4.75 7.22 0.85
C HIS A 42 -4.11 5.88 0.44
N TRP A 43 -4.64 5.22 -0.59
CA TRP A 43 -4.18 3.89 -1.01
C TRP A 43 -2.66 3.80 -1.26
N PRO A 44 -1.99 4.75 -1.95
CA PRO A 44 -0.53 4.69 -2.13
C PRO A 44 0.25 4.64 -0.82
N LEU A 45 -0.23 5.33 0.22
CA LEU A 45 0.39 5.33 1.53
C LEU A 45 0.19 3.97 2.23
N LEU A 46 -1.02 3.40 2.14
CA LEU A 46 -1.30 2.08 2.68
C LEU A 46 -0.49 0.99 1.98
N ALA A 47 -0.35 1.09 0.65
CA ALA A 47 0.48 0.18 -0.14
C ALA A 47 1.96 0.27 0.28
N LEU A 48 2.49 1.49 0.47
CA LEU A 48 3.85 1.70 0.96
C LEU A 48 4.03 1.10 2.37
N ALA A 49 3.08 1.36 3.28
CA ALA A 49 3.11 0.80 4.63
C ALA A 49 3.05 -0.74 4.61
N ALA A 50 2.25 -1.32 3.73
CA ALA A 50 2.17 -2.78 3.56
C ALA A 50 3.50 -3.35 3.04
N CYS A 51 4.13 -2.73 2.05
CA CYS A 51 5.46 -3.14 1.58
C CYS A 51 6.51 -3.07 2.71
N ALA A 52 6.54 -1.96 3.45
CA ALA A 52 7.45 -1.79 4.57
C ALA A 52 7.21 -2.82 5.68
N PHE A 53 5.94 -3.12 5.99
CA PHE A 53 5.57 -4.14 6.95
C PHE A 53 6.02 -5.54 6.51
N MET A 54 5.73 -5.94 5.26
CA MET A 54 6.12 -7.25 4.73
C MET A 54 7.64 -7.42 4.71
N LEU A 55 8.38 -6.38 4.29
CA LEU A 55 9.84 -6.38 4.35
C LEU A 55 10.35 -6.44 5.79
N GLY A 56 9.75 -5.69 6.71
CA GLY A 56 10.10 -5.70 8.14
C GLY A 56 9.92 -7.08 8.77
N VAL A 57 8.78 -7.73 8.51
CA VAL A 57 8.50 -9.10 8.95
C VAL A 57 9.51 -10.08 8.37
N ALA A 58 9.83 -9.96 7.07
CA ALA A 58 10.81 -10.84 6.43
C ALA A 58 12.22 -10.70 7.03
N HIS A 59 12.66 -9.48 7.36
CA HIS A 59 13.94 -9.26 8.03
C HIS A 59 13.89 -9.69 9.50
N ALA A 60 12.75 -9.57 10.17
CA ALA A 60 12.59 -10.05 11.54
C ALA A 60 12.71 -11.57 11.63
N PHE A 61 12.14 -12.32 10.68
CA PHE A 61 12.32 -13.78 10.62
C PHE A 61 13.75 -14.21 10.32
N GLU A 62 14.50 -13.40 9.58
CA GLU A 62 15.92 -13.66 9.32
C GLU A 62 16.79 -13.38 10.55
N THR A 63 16.59 -12.23 11.22
CA THR A 63 17.43 -11.80 12.35
C THR A 63 17.06 -12.47 13.67
N PHE A 64 15.77 -12.49 14.00
CA PHE A 64 15.24 -13.06 15.24
C PHE A 64 14.86 -14.54 15.08
N GLY A 65 14.28 -14.91 13.94
CA GLY A 65 13.92 -16.30 13.65
C GLY A 65 15.10 -17.18 13.22
N LYS A 66 16.26 -16.57 12.89
CA LYS A 66 17.45 -17.26 12.36
C LYS A 66 17.14 -18.13 11.13
N LEU A 67 16.12 -17.76 10.37
CA LEU A 67 15.70 -18.47 9.17
C LEU A 67 16.41 -17.87 7.96
N ALA A 68 17.38 -18.60 7.39
CA ALA A 68 18.08 -18.17 6.20
C ALA A 68 17.11 -18.07 5.00
N PRO A 69 17.10 -16.96 4.24
CA PRO A 69 16.20 -16.82 3.10
C PRO A 69 16.67 -17.70 1.93
N CYS A 70 15.73 -18.41 1.31
CA CYS A 70 15.99 -19.08 0.04
C CYS A 70 15.98 -18.07 -1.12
N LEU A 71 16.43 -18.49 -2.31
CA LEU A 71 16.45 -17.64 -3.50
C LEU A 71 15.07 -17.05 -3.83
N MET A 72 14.00 -17.84 -3.68
CA MET A 72 12.64 -17.39 -3.97
C MET A 72 12.12 -16.39 -2.93
N CYS A 73 12.51 -16.53 -1.65
CA CYS A 73 12.25 -15.51 -0.63
C CYS A 73 12.91 -14.18 -0.99
N LEU A 74 14.16 -14.20 -1.48
CA LEU A 74 14.86 -12.99 -1.91
C LEU A 74 14.17 -12.35 -3.12
N LYS A 75 13.74 -13.14 -4.11
CA LYS A 75 12.99 -12.64 -5.25
C LYS A 75 11.66 -11.99 -4.84
N GLN A 76 10.95 -12.56 -3.87
CA GLN A 76 9.73 -11.93 -3.34
C GLN A 76 10.02 -10.60 -2.64
N ARG A 77 11.15 -10.48 -1.92
CA ARG A 77 11.59 -9.21 -1.32
C ARG A 77 11.93 -8.15 -2.38
N GLU A 78 12.60 -8.52 -3.47
CA GLU A 78 12.88 -7.61 -4.60
C GLU A 78 11.58 -6.99 -5.15
N VAL A 79 10.51 -7.79 -5.28
CA VAL A 79 9.20 -7.31 -5.72
C VAL A 79 8.63 -6.26 -4.77
N TYR A 80 8.75 -6.46 -3.46
CA TYR A 80 8.30 -5.48 -2.47
C TYR A 80 9.14 -4.20 -2.45
N TRP A 81 10.46 -4.29 -2.68
CA TRP A 81 11.30 -3.11 -2.83
C TRP A 81 10.92 -2.29 -4.06
N LEU A 82 10.71 -2.95 -5.20
CA LEU A 82 10.28 -2.30 -6.43
C LEU A 82 8.90 -1.66 -6.27
N THR A 83 7.92 -2.44 -5.81
CA THR A 83 6.55 -1.98 -5.64
C THR A 83 6.44 -0.90 -4.56
N GLY A 84 7.21 -1.01 -3.48
CA GLY A 84 7.34 0.02 -2.44
C GLY A 84 7.93 1.32 -2.97
N THR A 85 8.93 1.26 -3.86
CA THR A 85 9.47 2.45 -4.53
C THR A 85 8.42 3.13 -5.40
N VAL A 86 7.66 2.35 -6.18
CA VAL A 86 6.53 2.87 -6.96
C VAL A 86 5.49 3.52 -6.04
N ALA A 87 5.21 2.92 -4.87
CA ALA A 87 4.26 3.47 -3.91
C ALA A 87 4.75 4.80 -3.32
N ALA A 88 6.04 4.90 -2.98
CA ALA A 88 6.65 6.14 -2.51
C ALA A 88 6.56 7.25 -3.57
N VAL A 89 6.89 6.95 -4.82
CA VAL A 89 6.73 7.88 -5.95
C VAL A 89 5.26 8.30 -6.10
N ALA A 90 4.32 7.37 -5.99
CA ALA A 90 2.90 7.66 -6.06
C ALA A 90 2.42 8.58 -4.92
N VAL A 91 2.94 8.41 -3.70
CA VAL A 91 2.65 9.32 -2.58
C VAL A 91 3.15 10.74 -2.86
N VAL A 92 4.38 10.89 -3.38
CA VAL A 92 4.96 12.19 -3.70
C VAL A 92 4.19 12.88 -4.84
N LEU A 93 3.96 12.17 -5.95
CA LEU A 93 3.28 12.72 -7.12
C LEU A 93 1.82 13.08 -6.83
N SER A 94 1.16 12.38 -5.91
CA SER A 94 -0.20 12.72 -5.46
C SER A 94 -0.28 14.06 -4.71
N ARG A 95 0.86 14.67 -4.33
CA ARG A 95 0.93 16.00 -3.69
C ARG A 95 1.27 17.12 -4.67
N THR A 96 1.34 16.82 -5.97
CA THR A 96 1.70 17.80 -7.02
C THR A 96 0.47 18.18 -7.85
N ALA A 97 0.58 19.22 -8.68
CA ALA A 97 -0.47 19.63 -9.62
C ALA A 97 -0.88 18.55 -10.65
N TRP A 98 -0.10 17.45 -10.75
CA TRP A 98 -0.32 16.36 -11.68
C TRP A 98 -1.12 15.20 -11.05
N ALA A 99 -1.51 15.32 -9.78
CA ALA A 99 -2.11 14.27 -8.98
C ALA A 99 -3.27 13.55 -9.70
N ASP A 100 -4.22 14.29 -10.27
CA ASP A 100 -5.41 13.69 -10.91
C ASP A 100 -5.07 12.84 -12.14
N LYS A 101 -4.03 13.22 -12.90
CA LYS A 101 -3.60 12.52 -14.11
C LYS A 101 -2.80 11.26 -13.77
N VAL A 102 -1.93 11.34 -12.75
CA VAL A 102 -0.96 10.28 -12.43
C VAL A 102 -1.47 9.27 -11.40
N ARG A 103 -2.48 9.63 -10.60
CA ARG A 103 -2.96 8.77 -9.50
C ARG A 103 -3.48 7.42 -9.99
N ARG A 104 -4.36 7.40 -10.99
CA ARG A 104 -4.92 6.17 -11.55
C ARG A 104 -3.85 5.23 -12.14
N PRO A 105 -2.99 5.67 -13.08
CA PRO A 105 -1.98 4.78 -13.65
C PRO A 105 -1.00 4.27 -12.60
N LEU A 106 -0.61 5.09 -11.61
CA LEU A 106 0.29 4.64 -10.54
C LEU A 106 -0.36 3.62 -9.62
N ILE A 107 -1.64 3.78 -9.26
CA ILE A 107 -2.36 2.78 -8.46
C ILE A 107 -2.52 1.46 -9.23
N LEU A 108 -2.78 1.51 -10.54
CA LEU A 108 -2.82 0.31 -11.37
C LEU A 108 -1.45 -0.37 -11.45
N LEU A 109 -0.37 0.41 -11.56
CA LEU A 109 1.00 -0.11 -11.55
C LEU A 109 1.33 -0.82 -10.22
N LEU A 110 0.86 -0.29 -9.09
CA LEU A 110 0.94 -0.98 -7.80
C LEU A 110 0.18 -2.31 -7.83
N GLY A 111 -1.04 -2.31 -8.39
CA GLY A 111 -1.84 -3.53 -8.56
C GLY A 111 -1.11 -4.60 -9.36
N VAL A 112 -0.45 -4.22 -10.47
CA VAL A 112 0.37 -5.13 -11.27
C VAL A 112 1.58 -5.66 -10.49
N GLY A 113 2.27 -4.80 -9.74
CA GLY A 113 3.40 -5.20 -8.89
C GLY A 113 3.01 -6.23 -7.83
N PHE A 114 1.90 -5.98 -7.12
CA PHE A 114 1.36 -6.93 -6.15
C PHE A 114 0.84 -8.21 -6.79
N LEU A 115 0.22 -8.14 -7.96
CA LEU A 115 -0.24 -9.32 -8.68
C LEU A 115 0.93 -10.20 -9.12
N TYR A 116 2.01 -9.59 -9.61
CA TYR A 116 3.26 -10.30 -9.92
C TYR A 116 3.84 -10.95 -8.66
N GLY A 117 3.89 -10.23 -7.54
CA GLY A 117 4.30 -10.77 -6.24
C GLY A 117 3.45 -11.95 -5.80
N ALA A 118 2.13 -11.87 -5.97
CA ALA A 118 1.20 -12.96 -5.67
C ALA A 118 1.46 -14.19 -6.53
N GLY A 119 1.69 -14.02 -7.84
CA GLY A 119 2.05 -15.10 -8.74
C GLY A 119 3.35 -15.79 -8.36
N LEU A 120 4.39 -15.00 -8.03
CA LEU A 120 5.68 -15.53 -7.59
C LEU A 120 5.58 -16.28 -6.26
N ALA A 121 4.81 -15.74 -5.31
CA ALA A 121 4.57 -16.37 -4.02
C ALA A 121 3.72 -17.63 -4.13
N ALA A 122 2.70 -17.64 -4.99
CA ALA A 122 1.90 -18.82 -5.30
C ALA A 122 2.78 -19.92 -5.93
N TYR A 123 3.66 -19.55 -6.87
CA TYR A 123 4.65 -20.48 -7.43
C TYR A 123 5.56 -21.07 -6.34
N HIS A 124 6.04 -20.26 -5.40
CA HIS A 124 6.85 -20.77 -4.29
C HIS A 124 6.05 -21.71 -3.37
N ALA A 125 4.83 -21.34 -2.97
CA ALA A 125 3.97 -22.17 -2.13
C ALA A 125 3.59 -23.49 -2.80
N GLY A 126 3.29 -23.49 -4.10
CA GLY A 126 3.00 -24.74 -4.81
C GLY A 126 4.22 -25.63 -5.01
N ALA A 127 5.44 -25.06 -5.06
CA ALA A 127 6.66 -25.86 -5.01
C ALA A 127 6.85 -26.54 -3.65
N GLU A 128 6.52 -25.85 -2.55
CA GLU A 128 6.51 -26.43 -1.21
C GLU A 128 5.43 -27.52 -1.05
N TRP A 129 4.26 -27.34 -1.67
CA TRP A 129 3.20 -28.36 -1.75
C TRP A 129 3.44 -29.46 -2.77
N LYS A 130 4.58 -29.43 -3.48
CA LYS A 130 4.96 -30.42 -4.50
C LYS A 130 4.00 -30.50 -5.68
N TRP A 131 3.29 -29.41 -5.98
CA TRP A 131 2.48 -29.29 -7.20
C TRP A 131 3.35 -29.19 -8.45
N TRP A 132 4.54 -28.61 -8.32
CA TRP A 132 5.55 -28.50 -9.36
C TRP A 132 6.97 -28.46 -8.77
N PRO A 133 8.01 -28.75 -9.55
CA PRO A 133 9.39 -28.60 -9.10
C PRO A 133 9.75 -27.13 -8.86
N GLY A 134 10.55 -26.88 -7.83
CA GLY A 134 11.16 -25.58 -7.60
C GLY A 134 12.23 -25.25 -8.66
N PRO A 135 12.76 -24.01 -8.68
CA PRO A 135 13.81 -23.63 -9.61
C PRO A 135 15.05 -24.51 -9.42
N ALA A 136 15.69 -24.91 -10.52
CA ALA A 136 16.92 -25.71 -10.49
C ALA A 136 18.03 -25.07 -9.63
N ALA A 137 18.07 -23.74 -9.56
CA ALA A 137 18.99 -22.99 -8.72
C ALA A 137 18.80 -23.24 -7.21
N CYS A 138 17.64 -23.74 -6.77
CA CYS A 138 17.35 -24.10 -5.39
C CYS A 138 17.45 -25.61 -5.11
N ALA A 139 17.79 -26.44 -6.10
CA ALA A 139 17.72 -27.89 -6.00
C ALA A 139 18.79 -28.49 -5.07
N ALA A 140 19.94 -27.81 -4.91
CA ALA A 140 21.06 -28.30 -4.10
C ALA A 140 20.78 -28.27 -2.57
N GLY A 141 19.84 -27.44 -2.11
CA GLY A 141 19.27 -27.51 -0.76
C GLY A 141 20.25 -27.41 0.42
N GLY A 142 21.42 -26.79 0.24
CA GLY A 142 22.43 -26.64 1.29
C GLY A 142 22.15 -25.46 2.23
N ALA A 143 22.59 -25.57 3.48
CA ALA A 143 22.64 -24.42 4.39
C ALA A 143 23.89 -23.59 4.03
N ALA A 144 23.71 -22.30 3.74
CA ALA A 144 24.83 -21.41 3.45
C ALA A 144 25.71 -21.24 4.72
N SER A 145 26.97 -21.67 4.63
CA SER A 145 27.97 -21.55 5.69
C SER A 145 28.91 -20.34 5.48
N THR A 146 29.71 -19.99 6.50
CA THR A 146 30.75 -18.95 6.34
C THR A 146 31.82 -19.36 5.32
N ASP A 147 32.09 -20.66 5.23
CA ASP A 147 33.01 -21.25 4.26
C ASP A 147 32.45 -21.16 2.83
N ASP A 148 31.13 -21.29 2.68
CA ASP A 148 30.45 -21.03 1.42
C ASP A 148 30.63 -19.57 0.97
N LEU A 149 30.55 -18.59 1.87
CA LEU A 149 30.77 -17.18 1.52
C LEU A 149 32.19 -16.95 1.00
N ILE A 150 33.20 -17.56 1.64
CA ILE A 150 34.61 -17.53 1.21
C ILE A 150 34.76 -18.25 -0.13
N ALA A 151 34.06 -19.37 -0.33
CA ALA A 151 34.05 -20.10 -1.59
C ALA A 151 33.41 -19.25 -2.71
N MET A 152 32.33 -18.50 -2.42
CA MET A 152 31.67 -17.59 -3.36
C MET A 152 32.57 -16.43 -3.78
N LEU A 153 33.30 -15.85 -2.83
CA LEU A 153 34.34 -14.84 -3.07
C LEU A 153 35.50 -15.39 -3.93
N LYS A 154 35.76 -16.70 -3.85
CA LYS A 154 36.74 -17.42 -4.68
C LYS A 154 36.14 -17.99 -5.98
N GLY A 155 34.88 -17.67 -6.31
CA GLY A 155 34.22 -18.05 -7.57
C GLY A 155 33.43 -19.36 -7.54
N ALA A 156 33.25 -19.99 -6.38
CA ALA A 156 32.43 -21.20 -6.22
C ALA A 156 30.94 -20.88 -6.13
N LYS A 157 30.09 -21.78 -6.61
CA LYS A 157 28.63 -21.69 -6.47
C LYS A 157 28.22 -22.26 -5.11
N VAL A 158 27.78 -21.40 -4.21
CA VAL A 158 27.24 -21.78 -2.88
C VAL A 158 25.89 -22.45 -3.03
N ALA A 159 25.67 -23.52 -2.27
CA ALA A 159 24.37 -24.17 -2.17
C ALA A 159 23.41 -23.28 -1.34
N ALA A 160 22.51 -22.58 -2.02
CA ALA A 160 21.45 -21.80 -1.35
C ALA A 160 20.43 -22.73 -0.65
N PRO A 161 19.75 -22.26 0.41
CA PRO A 161 18.67 -23.00 1.06
C PRO A 161 17.61 -23.45 0.07
N SER A 162 17.08 -24.67 0.26
CA SER A 162 16.05 -25.24 -0.62
C SER A 162 14.80 -24.37 -0.66
N CYS A 163 14.26 -24.16 -1.87
CA CYS A 163 13.00 -23.43 -2.09
C CYS A 163 11.77 -24.35 -2.03
N GLU A 164 11.95 -25.65 -1.76
CA GLU A 164 10.85 -26.63 -1.72
C GLU A 164 10.50 -27.08 -0.30
N LYS A 165 11.31 -26.68 0.69
CA LYS A 165 11.10 -27.04 2.09
C LYS A 165 10.56 -25.82 2.83
N ALA A 166 9.29 -25.90 3.23
CA ALA A 166 8.71 -24.89 4.10
C ALA A 166 9.45 -24.87 5.45
N VAL A 167 10.15 -23.76 5.73
CA VAL A 167 10.92 -23.58 6.97
C VAL A 167 10.01 -23.18 8.13
N TRP A 168 8.86 -22.60 7.81
CA TRP A 168 7.85 -22.18 8.79
C TRP A 168 6.46 -22.32 8.20
N VAL A 169 5.54 -22.80 9.02
CA VAL A 169 4.14 -23.03 8.68
C VAL A 169 3.27 -22.49 9.81
N PHE A 170 2.24 -21.75 9.44
CA PHE A 170 1.25 -21.18 10.37
C PHE A 170 -0.15 -21.36 9.81
N LEU A 171 -1.04 -21.92 10.62
CA LEU A 171 -2.41 -22.27 10.24
C LEU A 171 -2.49 -23.10 8.94
N GLY A 172 -1.51 -23.99 8.73
CA GLY A 172 -1.46 -24.87 7.56
C GLY A 172 -0.87 -24.24 6.29
N LEU A 173 -0.53 -22.94 6.31
CA LEU A 173 0.12 -22.25 5.19
C LEU A 173 1.57 -21.92 5.54
N SER A 174 2.46 -22.09 4.57
CA SER A 174 3.85 -21.63 4.69
C SER A 174 3.93 -20.10 4.66
N MET A 175 5.12 -19.54 4.95
CA MET A 175 5.37 -18.11 4.72
C MET A 175 5.08 -17.70 3.28
N ALA A 176 5.43 -18.54 2.30
CA ALA A 176 5.15 -18.28 0.90
C ALA A 176 3.64 -18.26 0.61
N GLY A 177 2.88 -19.18 1.22
CA GLY A 177 1.42 -19.22 1.10
C GLY A 177 0.74 -17.96 1.67
N TRP A 178 1.15 -17.53 2.87
CA TRP A 178 0.68 -16.27 3.45
C TRP A 178 1.04 -15.06 2.59
N ASN A 179 2.26 -15.04 2.05
CA ASN A 179 2.70 -13.97 1.16
C ASN A 179 1.86 -13.91 -0.13
N ALA A 180 1.48 -15.06 -0.69
CA ALA A 180 0.62 -15.14 -1.86
C ALA A 180 -0.76 -14.53 -1.59
N LEU A 181 -1.39 -14.89 -0.46
CA LEU A 181 -2.70 -14.36 -0.07
C LEU A 181 -2.67 -12.85 0.18
N ILE A 182 -1.68 -12.36 0.93
CA ILE A 182 -1.54 -10.93 1.24
C ILE A 182 -1.29 -10.14 -0.05
N SER A 183 -0.36 -10.60 -0.90
CA SER A 183 -0.06 -9.94 -2.18
C SER A 183 -1.29 -9.90 -3.10
N LEU A 184 -2.08 -10.98 -3.15
CA LEU A 184 -3.31 -11.02 -3.92
C LEU A 184 -4.35 -10.03 -3.38
N GLY A 185 -4.52 -9.98 -2.05
CA GLY A 185 -5.39 -9.01 -1.41
C GLY A 185 -5.01 -7.55 -1.72
N LEU A 186 -3.71 -7.24 -1.68
CA LEU A 186 -3.19 -5.91 -2.04
C LEU A 186 -3.38 -5.60 -3.53
N ALA A 187 -3.25 -6.59 -4.41
CA ALA A 187 -3.51 -6.42 -5.84
C ALA A 187 -4.99 -6.08 -6.10
N VAL A 188 -5.92 -6.84 -5.51
CA VAL A 188 -7.36 -6.59 -5.62
C VAL A 188 -7.73 -5.23 -5.04
N ALA A 189 -7.21 -4.88 -3.86
CA ALA A 189 -7.45 -3.60 -3.24
C ALA A 189 -6.90 -2.43 -4.08
N SER A 190 -5.76 -2.61 -4.77
CA SER A 190 -5.23 -1.60 -5.71
C SER A 190 -6.16 -1.39 -6.91
N VAL A 191 -6.64 -2.47 -7.52
CA VAL A 191 -7.59 -2.37 -8.64
C VAL A 191 -8.89 -1.69 -8.16
N PHE A 192 -9.42 -2.10 -7.01
CA PHE A 192 -10.60 -1.47 -6.43
C PHE A 192 -10.41 0.03 -6.14
N ALA A 193 -9.26 0.42 -5.60
CA ALA A 193 -8.92 1.82 -5.35
C ALA A 193 -8.77 2.63 -6.66
N ALA A 194 -8.26 2.02 -7.73
CA ALA A 194 -8.16 2.66 -9.04
C ALA A 194 -9.53 2.90 -9.71
N LEU A 195 -10.45 1.96 -9.53
CA LEU A 195 -11.80 2.03 -10.11
C LEU A 195 -12.69 3.06 -9.40
N ARG A 196 -12.46 3.30 -8.11
CA ARG A 196 -13.21 4.32 -7.37
C ARG A 196 -12.70 5.73 -7.68
N LYS A 197 -13.60 6.60 -8.14
CA LYS A 197 -13.32 8.04 -8.20
C LYS A 197 -13.20 8.56 -6.76
N PRO A 198 -12.11 9.27 -6.41
CA PRO A 198 -12.10 10.02 -5.16
C PRO A 198 -13.25 11.03 -5.26
N LYS A 199 -14.11 11.12 -4.25
CA LYS A 199 -15.06 12.23 -4.18
C LYS A 199 -14.22 13.51 -4.12
N ALA A 200 -14.46 14.43 -5.05
CA ALA A 200 -13.70 15.67 -5.17
C ALA A 200 -13.64 16.40 -3.82
N VAL A 201 -12.45 16.91 -3.48
CA VAL A 201 -12.20 17.77 -2.32
C VAL A 201 -12.83 19.13 -2.54
#